data_AF-M7SFQ2-F1
#
_entry.id   AF-M7SFQ2-F1
#
_cell.length_a   1.000
_cell.length_b   1.000
_cell.length_c   1.000
_cell.angle_alpha   90.00
_cell.angle_beta   90.00
_cell.angle_gamma   90.00
#
_symmetry.space_group_name_H-M   'P 1'
#
loop_
_entity.id
_entity.type
_entity.pdbx_description
1 polymer ?
#
loop_
_entity_poly.entity_id
_entity_poly.type
_entity_poly.pdbx_seq_one_letter_code
_entity_poly.pdbx_strand_id
1 'polypeptide(L)'
;MASNSTPPMIDPSIFEYLKTSGEEEIVVNDNIYKILAELNRHVSTSQGLLSRIHSTPSSKLPPLLKQIEDDGIKHEIESVGQLSKFASNYPYYKWSRAVQNERFSKVSFDLVLHLISVHFYEANTLRVPVNVKDRDAFHVTIEEYLLAMTDITEELSRLSMNSVTMGDIDLTLRISGFIKDLFAGFQLLNLKNDTLRRRVDGVKYHVKKVEDVIYDLSLRNLLPQSENKSALRAEVILATQHRTTTHHYHPPSLDRPMVLVDPVSTAMSSPPGKSTTPTTHATKDGGSGSSSSDAPKTTQPIRILATPQAQAVRHTHPVLLLSLFLVRFRALVADPVPTMSNSLPVLVAIQAAYAIACLPPAGSHGSAKPTRKPRPGEKKKSSGSDASGPNITVTTFVALIFSVVAAAALHGAFVLLGAPFLTHLPHTFLCALYLSLLALFPLFYARGLDGAAWLEVLGARAPLDEAFGGLVGACVGAWLGAVPIPLDWDREWQKWPVTILCGVFGGYALGKLIGGTVAFGRRFGLAE
;
A
#
# COMPACT_ATOMS: atom_id res chain seq x y z
N MET A 1 -17.74 -31.65 -60.41
CA MET A 1 -17.16 -30.70 -59.43
C MET A 1 -18.04 -30.74 -58.19
N ALA A 2 -17.69 -31.55 -57.20
CA ALA A 2 -18.39 -31.60 -55.93
C ALA A 2 -17.60 -30.75 -54.92
N SER A 3 -18.20 -29.66 -54.46
CA SER A 3 -17.64 -28.73 -53.49
C SER A 3 -17.61 -29.36 -52.10
N ASN A 4 -16.43 -29.82 -51.67
CA ASN A 4 -16.18 -30.13 -50.27
C ASN A 4 -15.94 -28.83 -49.49
N SER A 5 -17.02 -28.13 -49.14
CA SER A 5 -16.96 -27.09 -48.12
C SER A 5 -17.08 -27.75 -46.75
N THR A 6 -15.97 -27.86 -46.05
CA THR A 6 -15.94 -28.24 -44.63
C THR A 6 -16.90 -27.32 -43.86
N PRO A 7 -17.85 -27.84 -43.06
CA PRO A 7 -18.73 -26.98 -42.27
C PRO A 7 -17.89 -26.13 -41.33
N PRO A 8 -18.23 -24.84 -41.13
CA PRO A 8 -17.48 -23.97 -40.24
C PRO A 8 -17.43 -24.57 -38.83
N MET A 9 -16.25 -24.57 -38.21
CA MET A 9 -16.01 -25.13 -36.86
C MET A 9 -16.85 -24.45 -35.75
N ILE A 10 -17.42 -23.28 -36.04
CA ILE A 10 -18.29 -22.50 -35.16
C ILE A 10 -19.51 -22.09 -35.98
N ASP A 11 -20.71 -22.34 -35.45
CA ASP A 11 -21.96 -21.91 -36.07
C ASP A 11 -22.03 -20.36 -36.07
N PRO A 12 -22.13 -19.69 -37.24
CA PRO A 12 -22.28 -18.25 -37.33
C PRO A 12 -23.47 -17.68 -36.53
N SER A 13 -24.50 -18.48 -36.27
CA SER A 13 -25.67 -18.09 -35.46
C SER A 13 -25.29 -17.71 -34.02
N ILE A 14 -24.18 -18.26 -33.50
CA ILE A 14 -23.67 -17.96 -32.16
C ILE A 14 -23.26 -16.50 -32.05
N PHE A 15 -22.69 -15.91 -33.11
CA PHE A 15 -22.28 -14.50 -33.08
C PHE A 15 -23.48 -13.55 -33.08
N GLU A 16 -24.56 -13.87 -33.82
CA GLU A 16 -25.81 -13.09 -33.77
C GLU A 16 -26.50 -13.22 -32.42
N TYR A 17 -26.50 -14.42 -31.83
CA TYR A 17 -26.99 -14.63 -30.46
C TYR A 17 -26.18 -13.81 -29.45
N LEU A 18 -24.84 -13.89 -29.47
CA LEU A 18 -23.97 -13.14 -28.56
C LEU A 18 -24.12 -11.62 -28.76
N LYS A 19 -24.31 -11.16 -29.99
CA LYS A 19 -24.57 -9.75 -30.28
C LYS A 19 -25.91 -9.30 -29.68
N THR A 20 -26.98 -10.06 -29.89
CA THR A 20 -28.31 -9.75 -29.35
C THR A 20 -28.30 -9.76 -27.82
N SER A 21 -27.70 -10.78 -27.20
CA SER A 21 -27.52 -10.84 -25.75
C SER A 21 -26.66 -9.70 -25.21
N GLY A 22 -25.64 -9.28 -25.95
CA GLY A 22 -24.80 -8.12 -25.58
C GLY A 22 -25.57 -6.80 -25.64
N GLU A 23 -26.39 -6.59 -26.67
CA GLU A 23 -27.26 -5.42 -26.80
C GLU A 23 -28.30 -5.36 -25.67
N GLU A 24 -28.93 -6.49 -25.33
CA GLU A 24 -29.83 -6.59 -24.17
C GLU A 24 -29.12 -6.22 -22.86
N GLU A 25 -27.91 -6.72 -22.63
CA GLU A 25 -27.14 -6.41 -21.42
C GLU A 25 -26.79 -4.93 -21.30
N ILE A 26 -26.48 -4.25 -22.41
CA ILE A 26 -26.25 -2.81 -22.43
C ILE A 26 -27.51 -2.07 -22.00
N VAL A 27 -28.68 -2.42 -22.56
CA VAL A 27 -29.96 -1.77 -22.23
C VAL A 27 -30.32 -1.98 -20.75
N VAL A 28 -30.10 -3.18 -20.21
CA VAL A 28 -30.35 -3.48 -18.80
C VAL A 28 -29.45 -2.62 -17.90
N ASN A 29 -28.16 -2.55 -18.21
CA ASN A 29 -27.21 -1.74 -17.45
C ASN A 29 -27.58 -0.26 -17.52
N ASP A 30 -27.90 0.27 -18.70
CA ASP A 30 -28.31 1.67 -18.86
C ASP A 30 -29.55 2.02 -18.02
N ASN A 31 -30.51 1.10 -17.90
CA ASN A 31 -31.68 1.30 -17.05
C ASN A 31 -31.35 1.24 -15.57
N ILE A 32 -30.47 0.33 -15.14
CA ILE A 32 -29.97 0.27 -13.76
C ILE A 32 -29.28 1.59 -13.41
N TYR A 33 -28.39 2.08 -14.28
CA TYR A 33 -27.66 3.33 -14.07
C TYR A 33 -28.58 4.55 -13.98
N LYS A 34 -29.67 4.59 -14.75
CA LYS A 34 -30.67 5.66 -14.63
C LYS A 34 -31.37 5.65 -13.27
N ILE A 35 -31.80 4.47 -12.79
CA ILE A 35 -32.45 4.33 -11.48
C ILE A 35 -31.47 4.69 -10.36
N LEU A 36 -30.21 4.24 -10.46
CA LEU A 36 -29.20 4.55 -9.46
C LEU A 36 -28.82 6.04 -9.45
N ALA A 37 -28.76 6.71 -10.60
CA ALA A 37 -28.53 8.14 -10.68
C ALA A 37 -29.64 8.94 -9.97
N GLU A 38 -30.90 8.52 -10.12
CA GLU A 38 -32.03 9.12 -9.40
C GLU A 38 -31.94 8.84 -7.89
N LEU A 39 -31.67 7.60 -7.50
CA LEU A 39 -31.46 7.23 -6.10
C LEU A 39 -30.35 8.07 -5.45
N ASN A 40 -29.22 8.25 -6.12
CA ASN A 40 -28.10 9.05 -5.61
C ASN A 40 -28.48 10.54 -5.41
N ARG A 41 -29.40 11.06 -6.23
CA ARG A 41 -29.94 12.41 -6.06
C ARG A 41 -30.80 12.50 -4.79
N HIS A 42 -31.64 11.50 -4.53
CA HIS A 42 -32.46 11.44 -3.31
C HIS A 42 -31.58 11.30 -2.06
N VAL A 43 -30.59 10.41 -2.09
CA VAL A 43 -29.57 10.27 -1.03
C VAL A 43 -28.84 11.58 -0.76
N SER A 44 -28.37 12.27 -1.80
CA SER A 44 -27.68 13.56 -1.61
C SER A 44 -28.58 14.62 -0.96
N THR A 45 -29.88 14.56 -1.22
CA THR A 45 -30.88 15.48 -0.63
C THR A 45 -31.10 15.16 0.84
N SER A 46 -31.33 13.90 1.19
CA SER A 46 -31.49 13.45 2.57
C SER A 46 -30.24 13.72 3.41
N GLN A 47 -29.05 13.42 2.89
CA GLN A 47 -27.78 13.74 3.57
C GLN A 47 -27.65 15.25 3.84
N GLY A 48 -28.05 16.08 2.88
CA GLY A 48 -28.08 17.54 3.06
C GLY A 48 -29.01 17.94 4.20
N LEU A 49 -30.22 17.39 4.25
CA LEU A 49 -31.19 17.67 5.31
C LEU A 49 -30.73 17.14 6.67
N LEU A 50 -30.20 15.92 6.71
CA LEU A 50 -29.72 15.24 7.91
C LEU A 50 -28.51 15.94 8.52
N SER A 51 -27.63 16.52 7.68
CA SER A 51 -26.47 17.28 8.15
C SER A 51 -26.86 18.46 9.06
N ARG A 52 -28.09 18.97 8.94
CA ARG A 52 -28.62 20.05 9.77
C ARG A 52 -28.81 19.65 11.23
N ILE A 53 -28.92 18.35 11.54
CA ILE A 53 -29.03 17.84 12.91
C ILE A 53 -27.82 18.28 13.74
N HIS A 54 -26.63 18.34 13.14
CA HIS A 54 -25.40 18.81 13.79
C HIS A 54 -25.42 20.30 14.20
N SER A 55 -26.42 21.07 13.76
CA SER A 55 -26.58 22.50 14.05
C SER A 55 -27.91 22.86 14.72
N THR A 56 -28.78 21.88 14.96
CA THR A 56 -30.16 22.11 15.43
C THR A 56 -30.30 21.71 16.90
N PRO A 57 -30.74 22.61 17.80
CA PRO A 57 -31.01 22.28 19.19
C PRO A 57 -32.13 21.24 19.33
N SER A 58 -32.10 20.44 20.41
CA SER A 58 -33.01 19.31 20.65
C SER A 58 -34.49 19.69 20.65
N SER A 59 -34.84 20.94 21.00
CA SER A 59 -36.22 21.45 20.95
C SER A 59 -36.78 21.62 19.53
N LYS A 60 -35.90 21.84 18.54
CA LYS A 60 -36.27 22.00 17.12
C LYS A 60 -36.00 20.74 16.31
N LEU A 61 -35.54 19.66 16.94
CA LEU A 61 -35.25 18.39 16.29
C LEU A 61 -36.52 17.67 15.78
N PRO A 62 -37.66 17.60 16.52
CA PRO A 62 -38.85 16.90 16.04
C PRO A 62 -39.41 17.39 14.69
N PRO A 63 -39.59 18.70 14.43
CA PRO A 63 -40.06 19.16 13.12
C PRO A 63 -39.02 18.94 12.01
N LEU A 64 -37.72 18.98 12.34
CA LEU A 64 -36.65 18.68 11.39
C LEU A 64 -36.64 17.20 11.00
N LEU A 65 -36.83 16.30 11.96
CA LEU A 65 -36.93 14.85 11.69
C LEU A 65 -38.12 14.53 10.79
N LYS A 66 -39.27 15.17 11.04
CA LYS A 66 -40.43 15.03 10.17
C LYS A 66 -40.14 15.53 8.74
N GLN A 67 -39.44 16.66 8.61
CA GLN A 67 -39.01 17.15 7.29
C GLN A 67 -38.07 16.17 6.58
N ILE A 68 -37.10 15.58 7.29
CA ILE A 68 -36.17 14.60 6.74
C ILE A 68 -36.92 13.34 6.27
N GLU A 69 -37.91 12.89 7.05
CA GLU A 69 -38.76 11.76 6.70
C GLU A 69 -39.59 12.04 5.43
N ASP A 70 -40.26 13.20 5.39
CA ASP A 70 -41.18 13.57 4.31
C ASP A 70 -40.45 13.91 2.99
N ASP A 71 -39.42 14.76 3.05
CA ASP A 71 -38.75 15.32 1.86
C ASP A 71 -37.51 14.52 1.41
N GLY A 72 -37.02 13.58 2.24
CA GLY A 72 -35.82 12.79 1.96
C GLY A 72 -36.09 11.30 1.90
N ILE A 73 -36.30 10.70 3.08
CA ILE A 73 -36.27 9.23 3.26
C ILE A 73 -37.38 8.53 2.46
N LYS A 74 -38.58 9.10 2.37
CA LYS A 74 -39.67 8.50 1.58
C LYS A 74 -39.32 8.34 0.11
N HIS A 75 -38.65 9.33 -0.48
CA HIS A 75 -38.22 9.29 -1.88
C HIS A 75 -37.11 8.27 -2.11
N GLU A 76 -36.21 8.07 -1.15
CA GLU A 76 -35.22 6.99 -1.20
C GLU A 76 -35.87 5.61 -1.15
N ILE A 77 -36.79 5.38 -0.22
CA ILE A 77 -37.51 4.10 -0.11
C ILE A 77 -38.25 3.79 -1.41
N GLU A 78 -38.82 4.80 -2.07
CA GLU A 78 -39.46 4.64 -3.36
C GLU A 78 -38.46 4.24 -4.46
N SER A 79 -37.34 4.97 -4.61
CA SER A 79 -36.30 4.67 -5.60
C SER A 79 -35.64 3.31 -5.38
N VAL A 80 -35.35 2.94 -4.12
CA VAL A 80 -34.84 1.61 -3.75
C VAL A 80 -35.87 0.53 -4.08
N GLY A 81 -37.15 0.79 -3.84
CA GLY A 81 -38.24 -0.11 -4.23
C GLY A 81 -38.36 -0.29 -5.76
N GLN A 82 -38.15 0.77 -6.54
CA GLN A 82 -38.11 0.70 -8.01
C GLN A 82 -36.90 -0.12 -8.49
N LEU A 83 -35.72 0.11 -7.91
CA LEU A 83 -34.51 -0.66 -8.19
C LEU A 83 -34.74 -2.15 -7.90
N SER A 84 -35.30 -2.47 -6.73
CA SER A 84 -35.59 -3.85 -6.33
C SER A 84 -36.52 -4.56 -7.32
N LYS A 85 -37.61 -3.90 -7.74
CA LYS A 85 -38.56 -4.44 -8.72
C LYS A 85 -37.92 -4.66 -10.09
N PHE A 86 -37.04 -3.76 -10.54
CA PHE A 86 -36.37 -3.88 -11.83
C PHE A 86 -35.27 -4.95 -11.81
N ALA A 87 -34.36 -4.87 -10.82
CA ALA A 87 -33.20 -5.73 -10.70
C ALA A 87 -33.57 -7.19 -10.41
N SER A 88 -34.67 -7.45 -9.70
CA SER A 88 -35.15 -8.81 -9.43
C SER A 88 -35.59 -9.59 -10.69
N ASN A 89 -35.74 -8.93 -11.85
CA ASN A 89 -36.02 -9.62 -13.11
C ASN A 89 -34.75 -10.19 -13.78
N TYR A 90 -33.56 -9.86 -13.25
CA TYR A 90 -32.28 -10.25 -13.82
C TYR A 90 -31.42 -10.99 -12.77
N PRO A 91 -30.54 -11.92 -13.20
CA PRO A 91 -29.69 -12.66 -12.28
C PRO A 91 -28.80 -11.76 -11.41
N TYR A 92 -28.59 -12.13 -10.14
CA TYR A 92 -27.79 -11.38 -9.15
C TYR A 92 -26.47 -10.86 -9.69
N TYR A 93 -25.70 -11.69 -10.40
CA TYR A 93 -24.37 -11.32 -10.88
C TYR A 93 -24.36 -10.17 -11.90
N LYS A 94 -25.47 -9.93 -12.61
CA LYS A 94 -25.55 -8.88 -13.65
C LYS A 94 -25.58 -7.49 -13.04
N TRP A 95 -26.35 -7.31 -11.96
CA TRP A 95 -26.52 -6.00 -11.32
C TRP A 95 -25.65 -5.83 -10.07
N SER A 96 -25.23 -6.91 -9.41
CA SER A 96 -24.46 -6.84 -8.16
C SER A 96 -23.22 -5.96 -8.28
N ARG A 97 -22.45 -6.03 -9.38
CA ARG A 97 -21.30 -5.14 -9.60
C ARG A 97 -21.68 -3.69 -9.86
N ALA A 98 -22.75 -3.42 -10.59
CA ALA A 98 -23.21 -2.06 -10.87
C ALA A 98 -23.67 -1.36 -9.57
N VAL A 99 -24.43 -2.08 -8.73
CA VAL A 99 -24.91 -1.62 -7.43
C VAL A 99 -23.76 -1.49 -6.41
N GLN A 100 -22.77 -2.40 -6.43
CA GLN A 100 -21.57 -2.32 -5.60
C GLN A 100 -20.66 -1.14 -5.99
N ASN A 101 -20.47 -0.90 -7.30
CA ASN A 101 -19.59 0.16 -7.80
C ASN A 101 -20.13 1.57 -7.54
N GLU A 102 -21.46 1.76 -7.54
CA GLU A 102 -22.06 3.07 -7.26
C GLU A 102 -22.22 3.37 -5.76
N ARG A 103 -21.54 2.62 -4.89
CA ARG A 103 -21.46 2.85 -3.43
C ARG A 103 -22.84 2.99 -2.78
N PHE A 104 -23.56 1.87 -2.72
CA PHE A 104 -24.68 1.67 -1.79
C PHE A 104 -24.34 1.98 -0.31
N SER A 105 -23.05 2.14 0.06
CA SER A 105 -22.60 2.64 1.38
C SER A 105 -23.23 4.00 1.76
N LYS A 106 -23.67 4.83 0.81
CA LYS A 106 -24.38 6.08 1.14
C LYS A 106 -25.89 5.92 1.36
N VAL A 107 -26.56 5.02 0.61
CA VAL A 107 -27.99 4.67 0.80
C VAL A 107 -28.19 4.00 2.16
N SER A 108 -27.21 3.19 2.57
CA SER A 108 -27.10 2.56 3.88
C SER A 108 -27.08 3.56 5.06
N PHE A 109 -26.63 4.80 4.85
CA PHE A 109 -26.46 5.78 5.92
C PHE A 109 -27.79 6.41 6.35
N ASP A 110 -28.61 6.86 5.39
CA ASP A 110 -29.92 7.48 5.66
C ASP A 110 -30.97 6.46 6.11
N LEU A 111 -30.90 5.25 5.54
CA LEU A 111 -31.80 4.16 5.85
C LEU A 111 -31.63 3.61 7.28
N VAL A 112 -30.39 3.55 7.76
CA VAL A 112 -30.09 2.98 9.08
C VAL A 112 -30.16 4.05 10.19
N LEU A 113 -29.99 5.33 9.88
CA LEU A 113 -30.39 6.41 10.78
C LEU A 113 -31.91 6.47 11.00
N HIS A 114 -32.71 6.11 9.99
CA HIS A 114 -34.15 5.89 10.17
C HIS A 114 -34.43 4.69 11.09
N LEU A 115 -33.69 3.57 10.94
CA LEU A 115 -33.78 2.41 11.83
C LEU A 115 -33.35 2.71 13.29
N ILE A 116 -32.51 3.72 13.51
CA ILE A 116 -32.10 4.14 14.87
C ILE A 116 -33.06 5.17 15.46
N SER A 117 -33.66 6.03 14.63
CA SER A 117 -34.66 7.00 15.10
C SER A 117 -35.99 6.35 15.50
N VAL A 118 -36.22 5.09 15.12
CA VAL A 118 -37.44 4.37 15.42
C VAL A 118 -37.09 2.96 15.90
N HIS A 119 -37.19 2.72 17.22
CA HIS A 119 -37.09 1.38 17.82
C HIS A 119 -37.70 0.30 16.92
N PHE A 120 -36.90 -0.68 16.48
CA PHE A 120 -37.37 -1.97 15.98
C PHE A 120 -38.57 -1.88 15.00
N TYR A 121 -38.35 -1.41 13.78
CA TYR A 121 -39.35 -1.57 12.72
C TYR A 121 -38.98 -2.72 11.79
N GLU A 122 -39.97 -3.58 11.57
CA GLU A 122 -39.94 -4.80 10.78
C GLU A 122 -39.40 -4.57 9.36
N ALA A 123 -38.81 -5.61 8.77
CA ALA A 123 -38.27 -5.65 7.40
C ALA A 123 -39.28 -5.21 6.29
N ASN A 124 -40.55 -4.97 6.63
CA ASN A 124 -41.60 -4.52 5.71
C ASN A 124 -41.54 -3.04 5.32
N THR A 125 -40.89 -2.16 6.09
CA THR A 125 -40.86 -0.72 5.79
C THR A 125 -40.00 -0.40 4.56
N LEU A 126 -38.96 -1.22 4.34
CA LEU A 126 -37.95 -1.01 3.32
C LEU A 126 -38.37 -1.43 1.91
N ARG A 127 -39.51 -2.13 1.77
CA ARG A 127 -39.98 -2.73 0.50
C ARG A 127 -38.93 -3.61 -0.22
N VAL A 128 -37.83 -3.96 0.46
CA VAL A 128 -36.73 -4.76 -0.07
C VAL A 128 -36.47 -5.91 0.91
N PRO A 129 -36.37 -7.15 0.42
CA PRO A 129 -36.09 -8.27 1.28
C PRO A 129 -34.64 -8.24 1.78
N VAL A 130 -34.39 -8.79 2.97
CA VAL A 130 -33.07 -8.81 3.61
C VAL A 130 -32.52 -10.23 3.57
N ASN A 131 -31.27 -10.38 3.10
CA ASN A 131 -30.50 -11.62 3.12
C ASN A 131 -31.28 -12.85 2.58
N VAL A 132 -31.82 -12.71 1.37
CA VAL A 132 -32.56 -13.78 0.68
C VAL A 132 -31.58 -14.86 0.23
N LYS A 133 -31.87 -16.12 0.57
CA LYS A 133 -31.02 -17.28 0.20
C LYS A 133 -31.75 -18.33 -0.64
N ASP A 134 -33.08 -18.24 -0.70
CA ASP A 134 -34.00 -19.18 -1.32
C ASP A 134 -34.30 -18.87 -2.80
N ARG A 135 -34.15 -17.61 -3.21
CA ARG A 135 -34.42 -17.15 -4.58
C ARG A 135 -33.44 -16.08 -5.05
N ASP A 136 -33.23 -16.01 -6.36
CA ASP A 136 -32.44 -14.96 -7.00
C ASP A 136 -33.30 -13.69 -7.13
N ALA A 137 -33.11 -12.76 -6.18
CA ALA A 137 -33.83 -11.50 -6.11
C ALA A 137 -32.95 -10.41 -5.51
N PHE A 138 -33.26 -9.15 -5.83
CA PHE A 138 -32.61 -8.01 -5.19
C PHE A 138 -32.90 -8.00 -3.70
N HIS A 139 -31.85 -7.98 -2.88
CA HIS A 139 -31.95 -8.01 -1.43
C HIS A 139 -30.76 -7.28 -0.81
N VAL A 140 -30.96 -6.76 0.41
CA VAL A 140 -29.86 -6.19 1.21
C VAL A 140 -29.08 -7.32 1.85
N THR A 141 -27.78 -7.39 1.57
CA THR A 141 -26.90 -8.41 2.15
C THR A 141 -26.52 -8.08 3.60
N ILE A 142 -26.13 -9.10 4.37
CA ILE A 142 -25.61 -8.87 5.74
C ILE A 142 -24.36 -7.97 5.71
N GLU A 143 -23.51 -8.12 4.69
CA GLU A 143 -22.30 -7.32 4.55
C GLU A 143 -22.61 -5.83 4.38
N GLU A 144 -23.55 -5.48 3.50
CA GLU A 144 -23.99 -4.10 3.29
C GLU A 144 -24.64 -3.51 4.54
N TYR A 145 -25.42 -4.31 5.27
CA TYR A 145 -25.98 -3.90 6.56
C TYR A 145 -24.88 -3.62 7.60
N LEU A 146 -23.89 -4.50 7.74
CA LEU A 146 -22.82 -4.29 8.71
C LEU A 146 -21.93 -3.09 8.34
N LEU A 147 -21.66 -2.87 7.04
CA LEU A 147 -20.97 -1.67 6.56
C LEU A 147 -21.77 -0.40 6.89
N ALA A 148 -23.09 -0.40 6.69
CA ALA A 148 -23.98 0.70 7.07
C ALA A 148 -23.84 1.07 8.56
N MET A 149 -23.84 0.05 9.42
CA MET A 149 -23.70 0.24 10.86
C MET A 149 -22.36 0.87 11.22
N THR A 150 -21.27 0.57 10.48
CA THR A 150 -19.98 1.24 10.71
C THR A 150 -20.02 2.72 10.35
N ASP A 151 -20.62 3.08 9.21
CA ASP A 151 -20.71 4.48 8.76
C ASP A 151 -21.55 5.33 9.75
N ILE A 152 -22.57 4.75 10.37
CA ILE A 152 -23.35 5.41 11.44
C ILE A 152 -22.52 5.79 12.64
N THR A 153 -21.62 4.90 13.10
CA THR A 153 -20.80 5.19 14.29
C THR A 153 -19.92 6.40 14.09
N GLU A 154 -19.48 6.65 12.86
CA GLU A 154 -18.71 7.83 12.50
C GLU A 154 -19.53 9.11 12.71
N GLU A 155 -20.73 9.16 12.17
CA GLU A 155 -21.58 10.36 12.26
C GLU A 155 -22.22 10.56 13.63
N LEU A 156 -22.54 9.49 14.35
CA LEU A 156 -22.93 9.59 15.76
C LEU A 156 -21.79 10.13 16.62
N SER A 157 -20.54 9.76 16.35
CA SER A 157 -19.38 10.32 17.07
C SER A 157 -19.22 11.82 16.83
N ARG A 158 -19.58 12.29 15.63
CA ARG A 158 -19.61 13.71 15.29
C ARG A 158 -20.79 14.42 15.96
N LEU A 159 -21.98 13.81 15.92
CA LEU A 159 -23.18 14.34 16.54
C LEU A 159 -22.97 14.54 18.04
N SER A 160 -22.37 13.56 18.72
CA SER A 160 -22.04 13.65 20.15
C SER A 160 -21.27 14.92 20.50
N MET A 161 -20.22 15.28 19.76
CA MET A 161 -19.46 16.52 20.01
C MET A 161 -20.33 17.77 19.83
N ASN A 162 -21.15 17.79 18.78
CA ASN A 162 -22.04 18.92 18.48
C ASN A 162 -23.16 19.04 19.51
N SER A 163 -23.71 17.93 20.00
CA SER A 163 -24.72 17.89 21.05
C SER A 163 -24.20 18.47 22.35
N VAL A 164 -22.96 18.14 22.76
CA VAL A 164 -22.31 18.78 23.91
C VAL A 164 -22.17 20.29 23.72
N THR A 165 -21.81 20.73 22.52
CA THR A 165 -21.69 22.16 22.18
C THR A 165 -23.03 22.90 22.31
N MET A 166 -24.14 22.20 22.05
CA MET A 166 -25.50 22.74 22.21
C MET A 166 -26.08 22.57 23.63
N GLY A 167 -25.35 21.93 24.55
CA GLY A 167 -25.78 21.70 25.92
C GLY A 167 -26.62 20.43 26.13
N ASP A 168 -26.73 19.54 25.14
CA ASP A 168 -27.41 18.25 25.28
C ASP A 168 -26.42 17.13 25.63
N ILE A 169 -26.19 16.98 26.93
CA ILE A 169 -25.29 15.97 27.51
C ILE A 169 -25.95 14.58 27.51
N ASP A 170 -27.27 14.51 27.69
CA ASP A 170 -28.00 13.25 27.75
C ASP A 170 -27.94 12.49 26.42
N LEU A 171 -28.09 13.20 25.30
CA LEU A 171 -27.94 12.62 23.97
C LEU A 171 -26.54 12.04 23.76
N THR A 172 -25.51 12.72 24.25
CA THR A 172 -24.11 12.24 24.18
C THR A 172 -23.91 10.93 24.96
N LEU A 173 -24.49 10.82 26.15
CA LEU A 173 -24.42 9.60 26.96
C LEU A 173 -25.14 8.43 26.28
N ARG A 174 -26.31 8.68 25.66
CA ARG A 174 -27.05 7.67 24.88
C ARG A 174 -26.25 7.20 23.67
N ILE A 175 -25.65 8.13 22.92
CA ILE A 175 -24.79 7.81 21.77
C ILE A 175 -23.61 6.93 22.19
N SER A 176 -22.97 7.24 23.32
CA SER A 176 -21.87 6.45 23.85
C SER A 176 -22.27 5.01 24.18
N GLY A 177 -23.40 4.83 24.87
CA GLY A 177 -23.94 3.49 25.15
C GLY A 177 -24.18 2.71 23.86
N PHE A 178 -24.87 3.32 22.90
CA PHE A 178 -25.18 2.69 21.62
C PHE A 178 -23.93 2.27 20.82
N ILE A 179 -22.94 3.15 20.67
CA ILE A 179 -21.71 2.84 19.91
C ILE A 179 -20.91 1.72 20.60
N LYS A 180 -20.89 1.68 21.95
CA LYS A 180 -20.21 0.62 22.71
C LYS A 180 -20.89 -0.74 22.53
N ASP A 181 -22.22 -0.78 22.62
CA ASP A 181 -22.99 -2.01 22.42
C ASP A 181 -22.82 -2.53 21.00
N LEU A 182 -22.82 -1.64 20.01
CA LEU A 182 -22.58 -2.00 18.61
C LEU A 182 -21.15 -2.52 18.38
N PHE A 183 -20.14 -1.88 18.99
CA PHE A 183 -18.76 -2.35 18.93
C PHE A 183 -18.58 -3.72 19.59
N ALA A 184 -19.22 -3.96 20.73
CA ALA A 184 -19.22 -5.27 21.39
C ALA A 184 -19.91 -6.32 20.49
N GLY A 185 -21.01 -5.97 19.83
CA GLY A 185 -21.67 -6.82 18.85
C GLY A 185 -20.76 -7.21 17.68
N PHE A 186 -20.00 -6.25 17.14
CA PHE A 186 -19.02 -6.52 16.09
C PHE A 186 -17.89 -7.45 16.54
N GLN A 187 -17.44 -7.36 17.80
CA GLN A 187 -16.40 -8.24 18.35
C GLN A 187 -16.83 -9.71 18.47
N LEU A 188 -18.14 -9.99 18.50
CA LEU A 188 -18.66 -11.36 18.47
C LEU A 188 -18.59 -12.00 17.08
N LEU A 189 -18.41 -11.19 16.03
CA LEU A 189 -18.37 -11.67 14.65
C LEU A 189 -16.96 -12.06 14.23
N ASN A 190 -16.78 -13.29 13.76
CA ASN A 190 -15.51 -13.74 13.19
C ASN A 190 -15.41 -13.32 11.71
N LEU A 191 -14.99 -12.09 11.48
CA LEU A 191 -14.92 -11.49 10.14
C LEU A 191 -13.63 -11.89 9.38
N LYS A 192 -13.79 -12.24 8.11
CA LYS A 192 -12.67 -12.46 7.17
C LYS A 192 -11.87 -11.16 7.00
N ASN A 193 -10.57 -11.28 6.70
CA ASN A 193 -9.70 -10.15 6.36
C ASN A 193 -10.15 -9.50 5.04
N ASP A 194 -11.08 -8.57 5.13
CA ASP A 194 -11.66 -7.81 4.02
C ASP A 194 -12.00 -6.37 4.45
N THR A 195 -12.58 -5.59 3.54
CA THR A 195 -13.04 -4.21 3.74
C THR A 195 -13.94 -4.08 4.95
N LEU A 196 -14.90 -5.00 5.13
CA LEU A 196 -15.80 -5.00 6.30
C LEU A 196 -15.02 -5.08 7.62
N ARG A 197 -14.02 -5.96 7.74
CA ARG A 197 -13.19 -6.06 8.95
C ARG A 197 -12.43 -4.76 9.21
N ARG A 198 -11.84 -4.16 8.17
CA ARG A 198 -11.12 -2.88 8.30
C ARG A 198 -12.04 -1.76 8.80
N ARG A 199 -13.28 -1.69 8.28
CA ARG A 199 -14.29 -0.73 8.70
C ARG A 199 -14.73 -0.95 10.14
N VAL A 200 -15.00 -2.20 10.52
CA VAL A 200 -15.33 -2.60 11.90
C VAL A 200 -14.18 -2.28 12.87
N ASP A 201 -12.93 -2.57 12.50
CA ASP A 201 -11.75 -2.22 13.30
C ASP A 201 -11.60 -0.69 13.45
N GLY A 202 -12.14 0.09 12.52
CA GLY A 202 -12.21 1.56 12.58
C GLY A 202 -13.15 2.08 13.67
N VAL A 203 -14.19 1.32 14.04
CA VAL A 203 -15.19 1.72 15.04
C VAL A 203 -14.57 2.02 16.41
N LYS A 204 -13.46 1.36 16.76
CA LYS A 204 -12.72 1.63 18.00
C LYS A 204 -12.30 3.11 18.15
N TYR A 205 -12.03 3.79 17.03
CA TYR A 205 -11.66 5.21 17.04
C TYR A 205 -12.88 6.09 17.31
N HIS A 206 -14.06 5.71 16.80
CA HIS A 206 -15.32 6.40 17.09
C HIS A 206 -15.73 6.22 18.56
N VAL A 207 -15.58 5.00 19.11
CA VAL A 207 -15.76 4.71 20.55
C VAL A 207 -14.87 5.64 21.38
N LYS A 208 -13.55 5.63 21.10
CA LYS A 208 -12.59 6.46 21.82
C LYS A 208 -12.96 7.94 21.76
N LYS A 209 -13.32 8.45 20.58
CA LYS A 209 -13.67 9.86 20.38
C LYS A 209 -14.86 10.29 21.26
N VAL A 210 -15.88 9.44 21.40
CA VAL A 210 -17.03 9.74 22.28
C VAL A 210 -16.68 9.56 23.76
N GLU A 211 -15.81 8.61 24.10
CA GLU A 211 -15.30 8.45 25.46
C GLU A 211 -14.46 9.65 25.93
N ASP A 212 -13.61 10.19 25.06
CA ASP A 212 -12.80 11.38 25.35
C ASP A 212 -13.70 12.59 25.65
N VAL A 213 -14.80 12.75 24.90
CA VAL A 213 -15.82 13.80 25.17
C VAL A 213 -16.48 13.61 26.54
N ILE A 214 -16.88 12.38 26.87
CA ILE A 214 -17.48 12.08 28.17
C ILE A 214 -16.48 12.27 29.31
N TYR A 215 -15.22 11.90 29.09
CA TYR A 215 -14.14 12.12 30.04
C TYR A 215 -13.97 13.61 30.31
N ASP A 216 -13.94 14.46 29.29
CA ASP A 216 -13.86 15.92 29.44
C ASP A 216 -15.05 16.50 30.22
N LEU A 217 -16.26 16.00 29.97
CA LEU A 217 -17.45 16.37 30.74
C LEU A 217 -17.35 15.95 32.21
N SER A 218 -16.79 14.76 32.46
CA SER A 218 -16.60 14.23 33.80
C SER A 218 -15.60 15.06 34.61
N LEU A 219 -14.48 15.47 34.00
CA LEU A 219 -13.47 16.33 34.63
C LEU A 219 -14.05 17.68 35.05
N ARG A 220 -15.03 18.18 34.30
CA ARG A 220 -15.70 19.45 34.54
C ARG A 220 -16.91 19.33 35.48
N ASN A 221 -17.21 18.13 35.99
CA ASN A 221 -18.41 17.84 36.79
C ASN A 221 -19.72 18.24 36.09
N LEU A 222 -19.77 18.16 34.76
CA LEU A 222 -20.95 18.47 33.95
C LEU A 222 -21.84 17.25 33.69
N LEU A 223 -21.39 16.06 34.06
CA LEU A 223 -22.22 14.87 34.00
C LEU A 223 -23.31 14.94 35.09
N PRO A 224 -24.53 14.44 34.81
CA PRO A 224 -25.57 14.33 35.82
C PRO A 224 -25.01 13.61 37.05
N GLN A 225 -24.99 14.29 38.21
CA GLN A 225 -24.64 13.68 39.49
C GLN A 225 -25.58 12.50 39.68
N SER A 226 -25.02 11.29 39.72
CA SER A 226 -25.80 10.06 39.82
C SER A 226 -26.32 9.88 41.24
N GLU A 227 -27.23 10.73 41.72
CA GLU A 227 -27.97 10.50 42.97
C GLU A 227 -28.94 9.32 42.87
N ASN A 228 -29.13 8.73 41.69
CA ASN A 228 -30.00 7.57 41.45
C ASN A 228 -29.28 6.29 41.01
N LYS A 229 -27.99 6.10 41.34
CA LYS A 229 -27.30 4.81 41.08
C LYS A 229 -27.74 3.68 42.02
N SER A 230 -28.29 3.99 43.20
CA SER A 230 -28.82 3.01 44.14
C SER A 230 -30.25 2.58 43.79
N ALA A 231 -31.10 3.51 43.36
CA ALA A 231 -32.50 3.25 43.00
C ALA A 231 -32.63 2.42 41.70
N LEU A 232 -31.91 2.79 40.63
CA LEU A 232 -31.95 2.03 39.36
C LEU A 232 -31.35 0.62 39.48
N ARG A 233 -30.33 0.44 40.33
CA ARG A 233 -29.76 -0.90 40.58
C ARG A 233 -30.75 -1.79 41.33
N ALA A 234 -31.51 -1.26 42.27
CA ALA A 234 -32.54 -2.01 42.99
C ALA A 234 -33.68 -2.45 42.06
N GLU A 235 -34.08 -1.58 41.12
CA GLU A 235 -35.18 -1.85 40.19
C GLU A 235 -34.80 -2.87 39.10
N VAL A 236 -33.57 -2.80 38.58
CA VAL A 236 -33.04 -3.76 37.58
C VAL A 236 -32.78 -5.13 38.21
N ILE A 237 -32.35 -5.20 39.47
CA ILE A 237 -32.19 -6.47 40.20
C ILE A 237 -33.56 -7.14 40.43
N LEU A 238 -34.59 -6.37 40.81
CA LEU A 238 -35.96 -6.87 40.95
C LEU A 238 -36.56 -7.34 39.60
N ALA A 239 -36.32 -6.62 38.51
CA ALA A 239 -36.80 -7.00 37.17
C ALA A 239 -36.09 -8.25 36.60
N THR A 240 -34.82 -8.46 36.97
CA THR A 240 -34.03 -9.62 36.51
C THR A 240 -34.41 -10.89 37.29
N GLN A 241 -34.82 -10.76 38.56
CA GLN A 241 -35.19 -11.89 39.41
C GLN A 241 -36.55 -12.53 39.05
N HIS A 242 -37.42 -11.79 38.33
CA HIS A 242 -38.69 -12.30 37.82
C HIS A 242 -38.61 -12.99 36.44
N ARG A 243 -37.46 -12.91 35.74
CA ARG A 243 -37.33 -13.44 34.37
C ARG A 243 -36.60 -14.78 34.27
N THR A 244 -36.01 -15.28 35.36
CA THR A 244 -35.24 -16.54 35.41
C THR A 244 -36.06 -17.78 35.75
N THR A 245 -37.38 -17.66 35.92
CA THR A 245 -38.28 -18.81 36.09
C THR A 245 -39.04 -19.10 34.80
N THR A 246 -38.36 -19.44 33.71
CA THR A 246 -38.96 -20.29 32.65
C THR A 246 -37.92 -20.82 31.66
N HIS A 247 -37.97 -22.14 31.48
CA HIS A 247 -37.35 -22.96 30.45
C HIS A 247 -35.87 -23.37 30.56
N HIS A 248 -35.71 -24.58 31.13
CA HIS A 248 -34.63 -25.53 30.92
C HIS A 248 -34.33 -25.79 29.43
N TYR A 249 -33.04 -25.81 29.09
CA TYR A 249 -32.50 -26.72 28.07
C TYR A 249 -31.06 -27.10 28.42
N HIS A 250 -30.80 -28.41 28.53
CA HIS A 250 -29.49 -29.03 28.82
C HIS A 250 -28.66 -29.19 27.54
N PRO A 251 -27.36 -28.85 27.52
CA PRO A 251 -26.42 -29.40 26.55
C PRO A 251 -25.62 -30.58 27.15
N PRO A 252 -25.19 -31.58 26.35
CA PRO A 252 -24.53 -32.78 26.83
C PRO A 252 -23.04 -32.56 27.12
N SER A 253 -22.59 -33.24 28.16
CA SER A 253 -21.23 -33.31 28.70
C SER A 253 -20.24 -34.01 27.76
N LEU A 254 -19.04 -33.44 27.63
CA LEU A 254 -17.84 -34.17 27.21
C LEU A 254 -16.66 -33.72 28.07
N ASP A 255 -16.24 -34.62 28.94
CA ASP A 255 -15.12 -34.53 29.87
C ASP A 255 -13.79 -34.33 29.16
N ARG A 256 -13.00 -33.34 29.62
CA ARG A 256 -11.53 -33.43 29.75
C ARG A 256 -11.03 -32.29 30.65
N PRO A 257 -10.22 -32.56 31.69
CA PRO A 257 -9.66 -31.51 32.54
C PRO A 257 -8.50 -30.81 31.82
N MET A 258 -8.59 -29.48 31.69
CA MET A 258 -7.46 -28.65 31.25
C MET A 258 -6.67 -28.22 32.50
N VAL A 259 -5.40 -28.63 32.51
CA VAL A 259 -4.41 -28.36 33.57
C VAL A 259 -4.07 -26.87 33.60
N LEU A 260 -4.17 -26.29 34.79
CA LEU A 260 -3.71 -24.95 35.14
C LEU A 260 -2.18 -24.94 35.20
N VAL A 261 -1.52 -24.09 34.41
CA VAL A 261 -0.10 -23.79 34.56
C VAL A 261 0.04 -22.28 34.77
N ASP A 262 0.65 -21.95 35.91
CA ASP A 262 0.84 -20.60 36.45
C ASP A 262 1.77 -19.71 35.59
N PRO A 263 1.64 -18.37 35.69
CA PRO A 263 2.55 -17.44 35.04
C PRO A 263 3.89 -17.35 35.78
N VAL A 264 4.97 -17.65 35.06
CA VAL A 264 6.36 -17.44 35.53
C VAL A 264 6.65 -15.94 35.62
N SER A 265 6.91 -15.50 36.85
CA SER A 265 7.59 -14.24 37.17
C SER A 265 9.09 -14.42 36.99
N THR A 266 9.75 -13.50 36.29
CA THR A 266 11.23 -13.40 36.34
C THR A 266 11.62 -11.93 36.29
N ALA A 267 11.99 -11.41 37.46
CA ALA A 267 12.74 -10.18 37.63
C ALA A 267 14.18 -10.38 37.12
N MET A 268 14.75 -9.36 36.48
CA MET A 268 16.20 -9.27 36.31
C MET A 268 16.72 -7.87 36.66
N SER A 269 17.71 -7.92 37.54
CA SER A 269 18.54 -6.89 38.14
C SER A 269 19.60 -6.33 37.18
N SER A 270 19.89 -5.04 37.31
CA SER A 270 21.09 -4.35 36.79
C SER A 270 22.38 -4.92 37.40
N PRO A 271 23.53 -4.84 36.69
CA PRO A 271 24.72 -4.15 37.24
C PRO A 271 25.66 -3.57 36.13
N PRO A 272 26.89 -3.08 36.43
CA PRO A 272 27.18 -1.74 36.94
C PRO A 272 28.10 -0.92 36.01
N GLY A 273 28.16 0.39 36.27
CA GLY A 273 29.06 1.32 35.58
C GLY A 273 30.54 1.12 35.92
N LYS A 274 31.41 1.50 34.97
CA LYS A 274 32.83 1.79 35.23
C LYS A 274 33.21 3.14 34.64
N SER A 275 33.91 3.86 35.49
CA SER A 275 34.47 5.21 35.42
C SER A 275 35.61 5.35 34.40
N THR A 276 35.69 6.52 33.77
CA THR A 276 36.89 6.98 33.04
C THR A 276 37.25 8.39 33.48
N THR A 277 38.47 8.56 33.98
CA THR A 277 39.19 9.84 34.10
C THR A 277 40.70 9.57 33.91
N PRO A 278 41.52 10.60 33.61
CA PRO A 278 42.24 10.69 32.34
C PRO A 278 43.75 10.51 32.50
N THR A 279 44.48 10.35 31.39
CA THR A 279 45.93 10.56 31.41
C THR A 279 46.45 11.11 30.08
N THR A 280 47.43 11.97 30.26
CA THR A 280 48.00 13.03 29.44
C THR A 280 49.16 12.61 28.53
N HIS A 281 49.40 13.48 27.53
CA HIS A 281 50.68 13.84 26.89
C HIS A 281 51.46 12.80 26.05
N ALA A 282 51.64 13.11 24.76
CA ALA A 282 52.94 13.55 24.25
C ALA A 282 52.80 14.18 22.85
N THR A 283 53.08 15.48 22.80
CA THR A 283 53.45 16.26 21.62
C THR A 283 54.79 15.76 21.05
N LYS A 284 54.92 15.80 19.72
CA LYS A 284 56.23 15.90 19.07
C LYS A 284 56.13 16.89 17.91
N ASP A 285 56.94 17.93 18.03
CA ASP A 285 57.06 19.09 17.15
C ASP A 285 57.60 18.76 15.75
N GLY A 286 57.15 19.57 14.78
CA GLY A 286 58.05 20.39 13.96
C GLY A 286 58.77 19.74 12.78
N GLY A 287 58.35 20.11 11.57
CA GLY A 287 59.14 19.94 10.34
C GLY A 287 58.43 20.52 9.11
N SER A 288 58.75 21.76 8.77
CA SER A 288 58.26 22.47 7.58
C SER A 288 58.71 21.80 6.27
N GLY A 289 57.78 21.69 5.32
CA GLY A 289 58.06 21.29 3.94
C GLY A 289 57.01 21.87 3.01
N SER A 290 57.45 22.81 2.18
CA SER A 290 56.68 23.65 1.28
C SER A 290 55.84 22.90 0.22
N SER A 291 54.60 23.35 0.07
CA SER A 291 53.83 23.51 -1.17
C SER A 291 54.02 22.51 -2.32
N SER A 292 52.97 21.73 -2.59
CA SER A 292 52.42 21.65 -3.95
C SER A 292 50.90 21.63 -3.87
N SER A 293 50.29 22.64 -4.49
CA SER A 293 48.84 22.79 -4.66
C SER A 293 48.36 21.76 -5.68
N ASP A 294 47.79 20.65 -5.22
CA ASP A 294 47.09 19.71 -6.09
C ASP A 294 45.69 20.26 -6.38
N ALA A 295 45.44 20.62 -7.64
CA ALA A 295 44.10 20.97 -8.13
C ALA A 295 43.13 19.78 -7.92
N PRO A 296 41.83 20.00 -7.69
CA PRO A 296 40.88 18.92 -7.45
C PRO A 296 40.82 18.00 -8.69
N LYS A 297 41.14 16.71 -8.49
CA LYS A 297 41.07 15.66 -9.51
C LYS A 297 39.61 15.45 -9.90
N THR A 298 39.18 16.04 -11.01
CA THR A 298 37.83 15.87 -11.54
C THR A 298 37.58 14.43 -11.96
N THR A 299 36.47 13.85 -11.52
CA THR A 299 36.12 12.45 -11.81
C THR A 299 35.91 12.24 -13.32
N GLN A 300 36.53 11.22 -13.90
CA GLN A 300 36.42 10.88 -15.33
C GLN A 300 35.21 9.95 -15.60
N PRO A 301 34.57 10.02 -16.79
CA PRO A 301 33.47 9.11 -17.14
C PRO A 301 33.97 7.67 -17.30
N ILE A 302 33.19 6.71 -16.82
CA ILE A 302 33.50 5.29 -16.99
C ILE A 302 33.36 4.94 -18.47
N ARG A 303 34.47 4.49 -19.08
CA ARG A 303 34.48 4.00 -20.47
C ARG A 303 34.36 2.49 -20.50
N ILE A 304 33.46 1.99 -21.35
CA ILE A 304 33.30 0.56 -21.60
C ILE A 304 34.53 0.03 -22.32
N LEU A 305 34.93 -1.21 -22.01
CA LEU A 305 36.04 -1.85 -22.69
C LEU A 305 35.82 -1.87 -24.21
N ALA A 306 36.87 -1.57 -24.97
CA ALA A 306 36.81 -1.52 -26.44
C ALA A 306 36.78 -2.90 -27.12
N THR A 307 36.68 -3.99 -26.35
CA THR A 307 36.64 -5.34 -26.91
C THR A 307 35.30 -5.58 -27.63
N PRO A 308 35.29 -6.35 -28.75
CA PRO A 308 34.07 -6.60 -29.51
C PRO A 308 32.99 -7.29 -28.66
N GLN A 309 33.42 -8.14 -27.72
CA GLN A 309 32.52 -8.79 -26.76
C GLN A 309 31.87 -7.78 -25.80
N ALA A 310 32.63 -6.83 -25.24
CA ALA A 310 32.09 -5.81 -24.35
C ALA A 310 31.08 -4.89 -25.04
N GLN A 311 31.32 -4.55 -26.31
CA GLN A 311 30.39 -3.74 -27.11
C GLN A 311 29.09 -4.50 -27.44
N ALA A 312 29.16 -5.80 -27.70
CA ALA A 312 27.96 -6.62 -27.88
C ALA A 312 27.16 -6.74 -26.57
N VAL A 313 27.83 -7.06 -25.46
CA VAL A 313 27.19 -7.28 -24.14
C VAL A 313 26.55 -5.99 -23.61
N ARG A 314 27.13 -4.83 -23.88
CA ARG A 314 26.58 -3.52 -23.54
C ARG A 314 25.12 -3.35 -23.98
N HIS A 315 24.81 -3.70 -25.23
CA HIS A 315 23.48 -3.54 -25.82
C HIS A 315 22.54 -4.70 -25.49
N THR A 316 23.04 -5.93 -25.37
CA THR A 316 22.21 -7.09 -25.04
C THR A 316 21.81 -7.13 -23.57
N HIS A 317 22.63 -6.58 -22.67
CA HIS A 317 22.36 -6.57 -21.23
C HIS A 317 21.01 -5.94 -20.83
N PRO A 318 20.67 -4.68 -21.19
CA PRO A 318 19.38 -4.09 -20.82
C PRO A 318 18.19 -4.82 -21.46
N VAL A 319 18.36 -5.33 -22.67
CA VAL A 319 17.34 -6.16 -23.37
C VAL A 319 17.11 -7.46 -22.60
N LEU A 320 18.18 -8.13 -22.16
CA LEU A 320 18.10 -9.35 -21.39
C LEU A 320 17.40 -9.12 -20.04
N LEU A 321 17.75 -8.06 -19.32
CA LEU A 321 17.11 -7.73 -18.04
C LEU A 321 15.62 -7.44 -18.18
N LEU A 322 15.24 -6.62 -19.17
CA LEU A 322 13.84 -6.31 -19.44
C LEU A 322 13.06 -7.55 -19.89
N SER A 323 13.65 -8.39 -20.75
CA SER A 323 12.98 -9.61 -21.20
C SER A 323 12.72 -10.59 -20.05
N LEU A 324 13.70 -10.80 -19.17
CA LEU A 324 13.53 -11.64 -17.98
C LEU A 324 12.51 -11.05 -17.00
N PHE A 325 12.52 -9.72 -16.83
CA PHE A 325 11.54 -9.02 -16.00
C PHE A 325 10.11 -9.22 -16.54
N LEU A 326 9.91 -9.04 -17.84
CA LEU A 326 8.61 -9.21 -18.50
C LEU A 326 8.11 -10.66 -18.43
N VAL A 327 8.98 -11.65 -18.61
CA VAL A 327 8.64 -13.07 -18.47
C VAL A 327 8.19 -13.40 -17.04
N ARG A 328 8.84 -12.82 -16.03
CA ARG A 328 8.51 -13.04 -14.62
C ARG A 328 7.43 -12.09 -14.08
N PHE A 329 6.94 -11.14 -14.88
CA PHE A 329 6.03 -10.09 -14.43
C PHE A 329 4.74 -10.66 -13.84
N ARG A 330 4.12 -11.66 -14.47
CA ARG A 330 2.90 -12.30 -13.94
C ARG A 330 3.13 -12.95 -12.57
N ALA A 331 4.26 -13.62 -12.39
CA ALA A 331 4.63 -14.23 -11.11
C ALA A 331 4.94 -13.16 -10.05
N LEU A 332 5.56 -12.04 -10.45
CA LEU A 332 5.86 -10.91 -9.57
C LEU A 332 4.59 -10.22 -9.06
N VAL A 333 3.54 -10.13 -9.89
CA VAL A 333 2.24 -9.56 -9.52
C VAL A 333 1.49 -10.50 -8.55
N ALA A 334 1.54 -11.82 -8.80
CA ALA A 334 0.87 -12.80 -7.95
C ALA A 334 1.53 -12.92 -6.57
N ASP A 335 2.84 -13.17 -6.53
CA ASP A 335 3.61 -13.40 -5.31
C ASP A 335 4.99 -12.71 -5.38
N PRO A 336 5.13 -11.46 -4.88
CA PRO A 336 6.32 -10.65 -5.11
C PRO A 336 7.56 -11.16 -4.37
N VAL A 337 7.46 -11.47 -3.07
CA VAL A 337 8.61 -11.90 -2.25
C VAL A 337 9.30 -13.16 -2.78
N PRO A 338 8.61 -14.29 -3.01
CA PRO A 338 9.25 -15.50 -3.52
C PRO A 338 9.73 -15.33 -4.97
N THR A 339 9.02 -14.54 -5.79
CA THR A 339 9.48 -14.26 -7.16
C THR A 339 10.78 -13.47 -7.17
N MET A 340 10.90 -12.46 -6.31
CA MET A 340 12.12 -11.66 -6.16
C MET A 340 13.27 -12.47 -5.56
N SER A 341 13.03 -13.22 -4.48
CA SER A 341 14.10 -14.04 -3.88
C SER A 341 14.64 -15.10 -4.85
N ASN A 342 13.77 -15.75 -5.63
CA ASN A 342 14.17 -16.78 -6.58
C ASN A 342 14.85 -16.21 -7.84
N SER A 343 14.54 -14.98 -8.25
CA SER A 343 15.17 -14.33 -9.40
C SER A 343 16.44 -13.53 -9.03
N LEU A 344 16.67 -13.29 -7.74
CA LEU A 344 17.83 -12.56 -7.24
C LEU A 344 19.19 -13.18 -7.66
N PRO A 345 19.42 -14.50 -7.58
CA PRO A 345 20.69 -15.09 -8.02
C PRO A 345 20.96 -14.89 -9.51
N VAL A 346 19.90 -14.93 -10.32
CA VAL A 346 19.97 -14.70 -11.77
C VAL A 346 20.34 -13.25 -12.06
N LEU A 347 19.72 -12.29 -11.35
CA LEU A 347 20.06 -10.88 -11.45
C LEU A 347 21.53 -10.62 -11.08
N VAL A 348 22.00 -11.19 -9.97
CA VAL A 348 23.39 -11.08 -9.52
C VAL A 348 24.35 -11.64 -10.57
N ALA A 349 24.05 -12.81 -11.14
CA ALA A 349 24.88 -13.41 -12.18
C ALA A 349 24.97 -12.54 -13.43
N ILE A 350 23.85 -11.98 -13.90
CA ILE A 350 23.81 -11.09 -15.07
C ILE A 350 24.57 -9.79 -14.80
N GLN A 351 24.40 -9.19 -13.62
CA GLN A 351 25.10 -7.96 -13.23
C GLN A 351 26.60 -8.20 -13.09
N ALA A 352 27.02 -9.27 -12.44
CA ALA A 352 28.43 -9.64 -12.31
C ALA A 352 29.07 -9.92 -13.68
N ALA A 353 28.38 -10.68 -14.55
CA ALA A 353 28.85 -10.94 -15.92
C ALA A 353 29.01 -9.65 -16.73
N TYR A 354 28.05 -8.72 -16.62
CA TYR A 354 28.14 -7.41 -17.26
C TYR A 354 29.31 -6.58 -16.72
N ALA A 355 29.47 -6.49 -15.40
CA ALA A 355 30.56 -5.73 -14.79
C ALA A 355 31.94 -6.27 -15.22
N ILE A 356 32.14 -7.59 -15.15
CA ILE A 356 33.39 -8.25 -15.53
C ILE A 356 33.69 -8.08 -17.04
N ALA A 357 32.68 -8.15 -17.90
CA ALA A 357 32.87 -8.08 -19.34
C ALA A 357 33.02 -6.64 -19.87
N CYS A 358 32.26 -5.69 -19.33
CA CYS A 358 32.09 -4.36 -19.91
C CYS A 358 32.75 -3.23 -19.12
N LEU A 359 32.97 -3.37 -17.81
CA LEU A 359 33.45 -2.28 -16.96
C LEU A 359 34.92 -2.46 -16.57
N PRO A 360 35.69 -1.37 -16.47
CA PRO A 360 37.03 -1.42 -15.92
C PRO A 360 36.96 -1.67 -14.40
N PRO A 361 37.76 -2.59 -13.82
CA PRO A 361 37.76 -2.80 -12.38
C PRO A 361 38.33 -1.58 -11.66
N ALA A 362 37.79 -1.25 -10.49
CA ALA A 362 38.27 -0.17 -9.64
C ALA A 362 39.80 -0.24 -9.44
N GLY A 363 40.48 0.90 -9.58
CA GLY A 363 41.94 0.99 -9.49
C GLY A 363 42.69 0.78 -10.81
N SER A 364 42.02 0.36 -11.89
CA SER A 364 42.64 0.23 -13.23
C SER A 364 42.90 1.57 -13.94
N HIS A 365 42.28 2.66 -13.50
CA HIS A 365 42.43 4.00 -14.09
C HIS A 365 43.78 4.68 -13.82
N GLY A 366 44.68 4.05 -13.06
CA GLY A 366 46.04 4.54 -12.80
C GLY A 366 47.15 3.99 -13.73
N SER A 367 46.86 3.03 -14.62
CA SER A 367 47.90 2.34 -15.41
C SER A 367 47.84 2.56 -16.93
N ALA A 368 46.95 3.41 -17.43
CA ALA A 368 46.85 3.70 -18.86
C ALA A 368 47.91 4.72 -19.32
N LYS A 369 49.18 4.31 -19.36
CA LYS A 369 50.19 5.00 -20.17
C LYS A 369 49.84 4.72 -21.65
N PRO A 370 49.73 5.73 -22.52
CA PRO A 370 49.37 5.50 -23.92
C PRO A 370 50.39 4.58 -24.57
N THR A 371 49.91 3.51 -25.20
CA THR A 371 50.71 2.53 -25.95
C THR A 371 51.45 3.23 -27.08
N ARG A 372 52.71 3.59 -26.82
CA ARG A 372 53.66 4.01 -27.84
C ARG A 372 53.81 2.86 -28.84
N LYS A 373 53.49 3.11 -30.12
CA LYS A 373 53.64 2.11 -31.20
C LYS A 373 55.02 1.45 -31.11
N PRO A 374 55.11 0.10 -31.11
CA PRO A 374 56.41 -0.56 -31.05
C PRO A 374 57.17 -0.32 -32.36
N ARG A 375 58.44 0.08 -32.24
CA ARG A 375 59.35 0.15 -33.40
C ARG A 375 59.72 -1.28 -33.83
N PRO A 376 59.88 -1.56 -35.13
CA PRO A 376 60.21 -2.90 -35.60
C PRO A 376 61.59 -3.34 -35.07
N GLY A 377 61.66 -4.45 -34.33
CA GLY A 377 62.93 -5.09 -33.96
C GLY A 377 63.14 -5.49 -32.48
N GLU A 378 62.22 -5.21 -31.57
CA GLU A 378 62.44 -5.52 -30.14
C GLU A 378 62.00 -6.96 -29.80
N LYS A 379 62.97 -7.83 -29.45
CA LYS A 379 62.72 -9.22 -29.05
C LYS A 379 61.89 -9.28 -27.77
N LYS A 380 60.78 -10.04 -27.82
CA LYS A 380 59.85 -10.28 -26.71
C LYS A 380 60.57 -10.94 -25.52
N LYS A 381 60.86 -10.15 -24.49
CA LYS A 381 61.33 -10.64 -23.19
C LYS A 381 60.12 -11.21 -22.43
N SER A 382 60.20 -12.46 -22.01
CA SER A 382 59.23 -13.12 -21.14
C SER A 382 59.22 -12.45 -19.77
N SER A 383 58.20 -11.63 -19.51
CA SER A 383 57.99 -11.00 -18.20
C SER A 383 57.44 -12.03 -17.21
N GLY A 384 58.30 -12.50 -16.32
CA GLY A 384 57.89 -13.09 -15.05
C GLY A 384 57.08 -12.08 -14.22
N SER A 385 56.20 -12.63 -13.40
CA SER A 385 55.46 -12.03 -12.28
C SER A 385 55.99 -10.68 -11.79
N ASP A 386 55.19 -9.62 -11.99
CA ASP A 386 54.98 -8.46 -11.08
C ASP A 386 54.32 -7.30 -11.84
N ALA A 387 53.07 -7.52 -12.25
CA ALA A 387 52.15 -6.45 -12.60
C ALA A 387 50.89 -6.67 -11.77
N SER A 388 50.88 -6.13 -10.54
CA SER A 388 49.76 -6.22 -9.60
C SER A 388 48.59 -5.38 -10.10
N GLY A 389 47.84 -5.93 -11.06
CA GLY A 389 46.55 -5.39 -11.47
C GLY A 389 45.47 -5.68 -10.42
N PRO A 390 44.36 -4.92 -10.41
CA PRO A 390 43.26 -5.21 -9.49
C PRO A 390 42.72 -6.62 -9.74
N ASN A 391 42.63 -7.43 -8.67
CA ASN A 391 42.05 -8.77 -8.76
C ASN A 391 40.55 -8.66 -9.08
N ILE A 392 40.15 -9.06 -10.29
CA ILE A 392 38.76 -8.98 -10.80
C ILE A 392 37.79 -9.70 -9.86
N THR A 393 38.18 -10.87 -9.36
CA THR A 393 37.37 -11.64 -8.40
C THR A 393 37.15 -10.85 -7.11
N VAL A 394 38.22 -10.31 -6.52
CA VAL A 394 38.15 -9.54 -5.28
C VAL A 394 37.32 -8.27 -5.47
N THR A 395 37.54 -7.52 -6.55
CA THR A 395 36.77 -6.30 -6.86
C THR A 395 35.29 -6.59 -7.04
N THR A 396 34.93 -7.70 -7.70
CA THR A 396 33.52 -8.13 -7.86
C THR A 396 32.88 -8.47 -6.51
N PHE A 397 33.56 -9.28 -5.68
CA PHE A 397 33.04 -9.66 -4.36
C PHE A 397 32.88 -8.44 -3.43
N VAL A 398 33.87 -7.56 -3.42
CA VAL A 398 33.85 -6.33 -2.62
C VAL A 398 32.70 -5.41 -3.08
N ALA A 399 32.53 -5.21 -4.39
CA ALA A 399 31.41 -4.43 -4.93
C ALA A 399 30.04 -5.03 -4.58
N LEU A 400 29.91 -6.36 -4.59
CA LEU A 400 28.68 -7.05 -4.22
C LEU A 400 28.34 -6.88 -2.74
N ILE A 401 29.34 -7.00 -1.86
CA ILE A 401 29.17 -6.74 -0.42
C ILE A 401 28.70 -5.30 -0.19
N PHE A 402 29.35 -4.31 -0.82
CA PHE A 402 28.93 -2.92 -0.69
C PHE A 402 27.54 -2.65 -1.25
N SER A 403 27.13 -3.36 -2.31
CA SER A 403 25.77 -3.27 -2.83
C SER A 403 24.73 -3.81 -1.86
N VAL A 404 25.02 -4.91 -1.16
CA VAL A 404 24.13 -5.45 -0.11
C VAL A 404 24.06 -4.50 1.09
N VAL A 405 25.19 -3.91 1.51
CA VAL A 405 25.21 -2.91 2.59
C VAL A 405 24.43 -1.65 2.19
N ALA A 406 24.63 -1.15 0.97
CA ALA A 406 23.90 0.01 0.46
C ALA A 406 22.40 -0.25 0.34
N ALA A 407 21.97 -1.51 0.15
CA ALA A 407 20.56 -1.87 0.14
C ALA A 407 19.88 -1.60 1.50
N ALA A 408 20.60 -1.72 2.63
CA ALA A 408 20.05 -1.37 3.95
C ALA A 408 19.80 0.14 4.08
N ALA A 409 20.71 0.97 3.57
CA ALA A 409 20.52 2.42 3.54
C ALA A 409 19.36 2.82 2.60
N LEU A 410 19.26 2.19 1.43
CA LEU A 410 18.15 2.40 0.49
C LEU A 410 16.80 1.91 1.06
N HIS A 411 16.80 0.84 1.85
CA HIS A 411 15.60 0.40 2.56
C HIS A 411 15.11 1.48 3.53
N GLY A 412 16.01 2.06 4.32
CA GLY A 412 15.70 3.21 5.18
C GLY A 412 15.18 4.40 4.37
N ALA A 413 15.80 4.73 3.24
CA ALA A 413 15.34 5.80 2.35
C ALA A 413 13.93 5.53 1.80
N PHE A 414 13.62 4.30 1.38
CA PHE A 414 12.26 3.96 0.94
C PHE A 414 11.23 4.12 2.06
N VAL A 415 11.54 3.70 3.28
CA VAL A 415 10.67 3.90 4.44
C VAL A 415 10.43 5.39 4.71
N LEU A 416 11.48 6.21 4.68
CA LEU A 416 11.37 7.66 4.85
C LEU A 416 10.54 8.34 3.75
N LEU A 417 10.58 7.78 2.53
CA LEU A 417 9.80 8.24 1.38
C LEU A 417 8.38 7.63 1.32
N GLY A 418 7.93 6.97 2.38
CA GLY A 418 6.54 6.50 2.53
C GLY A 418 6.31 5.01 2.28
N ALA A 419 7.35 4.20 2.13
CA ALA A 419 7.18 2.74 2.07
C ALA A 419 6.73 2.15 3.43
N PRO A 420 5.96 1.05 3.45
CA PRO A 420 5.45 0.48 4.69
C PRO A 420 6.57 0.03 5.63
N PHE A 421 6.60 0.60 6.85
CA PHE A 421 7.64 0.32 7.86
C PHE A 421 7.45 -1.03 8.56
N LEU A 422 6.22 -1.45 8.87
CA LEU A 422 5.96 -2.62 9.73
C LEU A 422 5.34 -3.82 9.00
N THR A 423 4.64 -3.60 7.90
CA THR A 423 3.77 -4.63 7.28
C THR A 423 4.35 -5.27 6.01
N HIS A 424 5.38 -4.67 5.39
CA HIS A 424 5.98 -5.17 4.14
C HIS A 424 7.52 -5.12 4.12
N LEU A 425 8.15 -5.37 5.27
CA LEU A 425 9.62 -5.40 5.40
C LEU A 425 10.36 -6.20 4.31
N PRO A 426 10.00 -7.46 4.01
CA PRO A 426 10.71 -8.22 2.97
C PRO A 426 10.51 -7.64 1.57
N HIS A 427 9.35 -7.05 1.27
CA HIS A 427 9.06 -6.44 -0.02
C HIS A 427 9.94 -5.19 -0.23
N THR A 428 9.97 -4.32 0.77
CA THR A 428 10.73 -3.06 0.74
C THR A 428 12.23 -3.34 0.72
N PHE A 429 12.72 -4.30 1.51
CA PHE A 429 14.13 -4.66 1.51
C PHE A 429 14.56 -5.30 0.19
N LEU A 430 13.79 -6.25 -0.35
CA LEU A 430 14.10 -6.84 -1.66
C LEU A 430 14.03 -5.78 -2.78
N CYS A 431 13.10 -4.83 -2.72
CA CYS A 431 13.04 -3.74 -3.69
C CYS A 431 14.29 -2.84 -3.62
N ALA A 432 14.73 -2.49 -2.41
CA ALA A 432 15.98 -1.74 -2.19
C ALA A 432 17.21 -2.51 -2.68
N LEU A 433 17.23 -3.84 -2.47
CA LEU A 433 18.29 -4.71 -2.95
C LEU A 433 18.35 -4.77 -4.48
N TYR A 434 17.20 -4.86 -5.16
CA TYR A 434 17.13 -4.80 -6.62
C TYR A 434 17.63 -3.47 -7.17
N LEU A 435 17.21 -2.35 -6.57
CA LEU A 435 17.71 -1.02 -6.96
C LEU A 435 19.23 -0.93 -6.75
N SER A 436 19.74 -1.40 -5.60
CA SER A 436 21.18 -1.37 -5.31
C SER A 436 21.99 -2.24 -6.28
N LEU A 437 21.57 -3.48 -6.52
CA LEU A 437 22.25 -4.41 -7.43
C LEU A 437 22.19 -3.96 -8.90
N LEU A 438 21.13 -3.26 -9.30
CA LEU A 438 20.99 -2.78 -10.66
C LEU A 438 21.77 -1.48 -10.88
N ALA A 439 21.65 -0.53 -9.96
CA ALA A 439 22.13 0.84 -10.14
C ALA A 439 23.47 1.14 -9.44
N LEU A 440 23.70 0.62 -8.23
CA LEU A 440 24.89 0.94 -7.43
C LEU A 440 26.03 -0.06 -7.64
N PHE A 441 25.73 -1.34 -7.85
CA PHE A 441 26.76 -2.37 -8.08
C PHE A 441 27.72 -2.04 -9.24
N PRO A 442 27.26 -1.63 -10.44
CA PRO A 442 28.16 -1.22 -11.53
C PRO A 442 29.09 -0.05 -11.14
N LEU A 443 28.60 0.88 -10.30
CA LEU A 443 29.36 2.02 -9.81
C LEU A 443 30.40 1.62 -8.77
N PHE A 444 30.04 0.77 -7.81
CA PHE A 444 30.99 0.20 -6.84
C PHE A 444 32.10 -0.59 -7.54
N TYR A 445 31.75 -1.34 -8.59
CA TYR A 445 32.73 -2.11 -9.35
C TYR A 445 33.73 -1.23 -10.11
N ALA A 446 33.25 -0.18 -10.78
CA ALA A 446 34.08 0.65 -11.65
C ALA A 446 34.82 1.78 -10.91
N ARG A 447 34.15 2.45 -9.97
CA ARG A 447 34.71 3.62 -9.23
C ARG A 447 35.33 3.23 -7.89
N GLY A 448 35.02 2.04 -7.36
CA GLY A 448 35.44 1.65 -6.02
C GLY A 448 34.79 2.52 -4.94
N LEU A 449 35.53 2.81 -3.87
CA LEU A 449 35.10 3.65 -2.75
C LEU A 449 35.86 4.98 -2.66
N ASP A 450 36.19 5.57 -3.81
CA ASP A 450 36.81 6.90 -3.81
C ASP A 450 35.79 7.97 -3.34
N GLY A 451 36.06 8.58 -2.18
CA GLY A 451 35.15 9.55 -1.55
C GLY A 451 34.87 10.77 -2.41
N ALA A 452 35.87 11.25 -3.16
CA ALA A 452 35.70 12.39 -4.07
C ALA A 452 34.75 12.03 -5.23
N ALA A 453 34.93 10.85 -5.82
CA ALA A 453 34.06 10.35 -6.90
C ALA A 453 32.62 10.11 -6.42
N TRP A 454 32.42 9.59 -5.21
CA TRP A 454 31.09 9.38 -4.63
C TRP A 454 30.40 10.69 -4.25
N LEU A 455 31.12 11.71 -3.79
CA LEU A 455 30.56 13.05 -3.58
C LEU A 455 30.08 13.68 -4.89
N GLU A 456 30.82 13.50 -6.00
CA GLU A 456 30.37 13.94 -7.32
C GLU A 456 29.12 13.17 -7.79
N VAL A 457 29.04 11.87 -7.55
CA VAL A 457 27.87 11.04 -7.90
C VAL A 457 26.64 11.44 -7.08
N LEU A 458 26.77 11.54 -5.76
CA LEU A 458 25.67 11.92 -4.86
C LEU A 458 25.23 13.37 -5.08
N GLY A 459 26.17 14.26 -5.43
CA GLY A 459 25.90 15.65 -5.78
C GLY A 459 25.39 15.85 -7.21
N ALA A 460 25.14 14.78 -7.97
CA ALA A 460 24.74 14.81 -9.38
C ALA A 460 25.69 15.57 -10.32
N ARG A 461 26.96 15.74 -9.93
CA ARG A 461 28.00 16.48 -10.68
C ARG A 461 28.96 15.59 -11.47
N ALA A 462 28.88 14.28 -11.25
CA ALA A 462 29.65 13.30 -11.99
C ALA A 462 29.30 13.36 -13.49
N PRO A 463 30.27 13.10 -14.38
CA PRO A 463 29.98 12.99 -15.81
C PRO A 463 29.06 11.80 -16.05
N LEU A 464 28.07 12.00 -16.90
CA LEU A 464 27.12 10.98 -17.34
C LEU A 464 27.86 9.89 -18.13
N ASP A 465 27.72 8.67 -17.65
CA ASP A 465 28.16 7.44 -18.30
C ASP A 465 27.05 6.39 -18.17
N GLU A 466 27.27 5.17 -18.63
CA GLU A 466 26.24 4.12 -18.56
C GLU A 466 25.85 3.73 -17.13
N ALA A 467 26.81 3.71 -16.20
CA ALA A 467 26.56 3.29 -14.83
C ALA A 467 25.85 4.41 -14.06
N PHE A 468 26.31 5.65 -14.19
CA PHE A 468 25.70 6.81 -13.56
C PHE A 468 24.35 7.18 -14.19
N GLY A 469 24.24 7.11 -15.52
CA GLY A 469 22.97 7.27 -16.23
C GLY A 469 21.96 6.20 -15.85
N GLY A 470 22.40 4.94 -15.70
CA GLY A 470 21.58 3.85 -15.16
C GLY A 470 21.08 4.13 -13.74
N LEU A 471 21.93 4.67 -12.85
CA LEU A 471 21.52 5.07 -11.50
C LEU A 471 20.47 6.18 -11.51
N VAL A 472 20.71 7.26 -12.23
CA VAL A 472 19.77 8.39 -12.33
C VAL A 472 18.44 7.90 -12.91
N GLY A 473 18.49 7.14 -14.00
CA GLY A 473 17.31 6.55 -14.63
C GLY A 473 16.54 5.61 -13.70
N ALA A 474 17.23 4.76 -12.94
CA ALA A 474 16.58 3.86 -11.99
C ALA A 474 15.89 4.63 -10.83
N CYS A 475 16.51 5.69 -10.31
CA CYS A 475 15.92 6.53 -9.27
C CYS A 475 14.69 7.32 -9.77
N VAL A 476 14.80 7.96 -10.94
CA VAL A 476 13.67 8.67 -11.57
C VAL A 476 12.56 7.68 -11.92
N GLY A 477 12.92 6.52 -12.46
CA GLY A 477 11.99 5.43 -12.75
C GLY A 477 11.28 4.93 -11.50
N ALA A 478 11.99 4.68 -10.41
CA ALA A 478 11.40 4.30 -9.13
C ALA A 478 10.39 5.34 -8.62
N TRP A 479 10.75 6.63 -8.74
CA TRP A 479 9.87 7.73 -8.36
C TRP A 479 8.62 7.81 -9.23
N LEU A 480 8.74 7.70 -10.56
CA LEU A 480 7.59 7.63 -11.48
C LEU A 480 6.74 6.37 -11.24
N GLY A 481 7.37 5.26 -10.87
CA GLY A 481 6.70 4.03 -10.48
C GLY A 481 5.87 4.15 -9.21
N ALA A 482 6.05 5.20 -8.41
CA ALA A 482 5.21 5.48 -7.24
C ALA A 482 3.88 6.14 -7.62
N VAL A 483 3.81 6.82 -8.77
CA VAL A 483 2.62 7.58 -9.22
C VAL A 483 1.36 6.71 -9.39
N PRO A 484 1.43 5.48 -9.93
CA PRO A 484 0.23 4.64 -10.07
C PRO A 484 -0.36 4.15 -8.75
N ILE A 485 0.39 4.18 -7.64
CA ILE A 485 -0.04 3.67 -6.33
C ILE A 485 -1.23 4.49 -5.78
N PRO A 486 -1.16 5.84 -5.67
CA PRO A 486 -2.29 6.66 -5.19
C PRO A 486 -3.45 6.79 -6.19
N LEU A 487 -3.24 6.45 -7.47
CA LEU A 487 -4.31 6.49 -8.47
C LEU A 487 -5.31 5.33 -8.34
N ASP A 488 -4.93 4.29 -7.61
CA ASP A 488 -5.78 3.17 -7.15
C ASP A 488 -6.80 2.69 -8.21
N TRP A 489 -6.29 2.12 -9.31
CA TRP A 489 -7.11 1.52 -10.37
C TRP A 489 -7.58 0.10 -10.02
N ASP A 490 -7.52 -0.29 -8.73
CA ASP A 490 -7.88 -1.62 -8.22
C ASP A 490 -7.23 -2.78 -8.99
N ARG A 491 -5.98 -2.60 -9.44
CA ARG A 491 -5.22 -3.64 -10.15
C ARG A 491 -4.11 -4.23 -9.29
N GLU A 492 -3.92 -5.54 -9.38
CA GLU A 492 -2.90 -6.24 -8.61
C GLU A 492 -1.47 -5.77 -8.89
N TRP A 493 -1.19 -5.32 -10.11
CA TRP A 493 0.11 -4.79 -10.48
C TRP A 493 0.44 -3.43 -9.85
N GLN A 494 -0.55 -2.72 -9.29
CA GLN A 494 -0.36 -1.44 -8.59
C GLN A 494 0.17 -1.60 -7.16
N LYS A 495 0.14 -2.82 -6.61
CA LYS A 495 0.57 -3.11 -5.25
C LYS A 495 2.08 -2.90 -5.08
N TRP A 496 2.49 -2.39 -3.91
CA TRP A 496 3.89 -2.31 -3.52
C TRP A 496 4.52 -3.72 -3.48
N PRO A 497 5.73 -3.95 -4.04
CA PRO A 497 6.66 -3.02 -4.68
C PRO A 497 6.66 -3.10 -6.23
N VAL A 498 5.61 -3.66 -6.83
CA VAL A 498 5.62 -4.08 -8.24
C VAL A 498 5.77 -2.91 -9.21
N THR A 499 5.03 -1.81 -8.99
CA THR A 499 5.11 -0.61 -9.83
C THR A 499 6.47 0.07 -9.75
N ILE A 500 7.06 0.11 -8.56
CA ILE A 500 8.40 0.66 -8.32
C ILE A 500 9.43 -0.14 -9.09
N LEU A 501 9.35 -1.47 -9.04
CA LEU A 501 10.25 -2.33 -9.80
C LEU A 501 10.10 -2.12 -11.32
N CYS A 502 8.88 -1.96 -11.83
CA CYS A 502 8.67 -1.61 -13.24
C CYS A 502 9.40 -0.32 -13.61
N GLY A 503 9.26 0.69 -12.76
CA GLY A 503 9.96 1.96 -12.87
C GLY A 503 11.49 1.81 -12.82
N VAL A 504 12.01 1.04 -11.86
CA VAL A 504 13.45 0.79 -11.69
C VAL A 504 14.04 0.11 -12.93
N PHE A 505 13.44 -0.97 -13.43
CA PHE A 505 13.96 -1.70 -14.59
C PHE A 505 13.85 -0.88 -15.88
N GLY A 506 12.70 -0.24 -16.13
CA GLY A 506 12.49 0.60 -17.31
C GLY A 506 13.38 1.84 -17.29
N GLY A 507 13.42 2.53 -16.15
CA GLY A 507 14.24 3.72 -15.93
C GLY A 507 15.73 3.42 -16.01
N TYR A 508 16.20 2.31 -15.43
CA TYR A 508 17.60 1.88 -15.55
C TYR A 508 18.00 1.64 -17.01
N ALA A 509 17.19 0.89 -17.77
CA ALA A 509 17.49 0.59 -19.17
C ALA A 509 17.56 1.87 -20.02
N LEU A 510 16.60 2.79 -19.83
CA LEU A 510 16.56 4.07 -20.53
C LEU A 510 17.72 4.98 -20.12
N GLY A 511 17.99 5.11 -18.82
CA GLY A 511 19.07 5.93 -18.29
C GLY A 511 20.44 5.43 -18.71
N LYS A 512 20.64 4.10 -18.73
CA LYS A 512 21.86 3.47 -19.25
C LYS A 512 22.07 3.80 -20.72
N LEU A 513 21.01 3.69 -21.54
CA LEU A 513 21.06 3.99 -22.97
C LEU A 513 21.41 5.47 -23.22
N ILE A 514 20.72 6.40 -22.54
CA ILE A 514 20.94 7.84 -22.68
C ILE A 514 22.36 8.23 -22.21
N GLY A 515 22.78 7.75 -21.03
CA GLY A 515 24.10 8.01 -20.46
C GLY A 515 25.24 7.42 -21.30
N GLY A 516 25.00 6.31 -22.01
CA GLY A 516 25.96 5.71 -22.91
C GLY A 516 26.05 6.33 -24.31
N THR A 517 25.05 7.10 -24.73
CA THR A 517 24.95 7.61 -26.11
C THR A 517 24.95 9.13 -26.14
N VAL A 518 23.77 9.75 -26.02
CA VAL A 518 23.55 11.18 -26.26
C VAL A 518 24.14 12.06 -25.14
N ALA A 519 24.15 11.54 -23.91
CA ALA A 519 24.58 12.31 -22.74
C ALA A 519 25.98 11.93 -22.25
N PHE A 520 26.71 11.07 -22.96
CA PHE A 520 28.02 10.59 -22.51
C PHE A 520 29.01 11.74 -22.28
N GLY A 521 29.58 11.81 -21.09
CA GLY A 521 30.54 12.82 -20.66
C GLY A 521 29.94 14.17 -20.24
N ARG A 522 28.63 14.40 -20.41
CA ARG A 522 27.97 15.63 -19.96
C ARG A 522 27.84 15.66 -18.43
N ARG A 523 27.93 16.85 -17.83
CA ARG A 523 27.76 17.06 -16.38
C ARG A 523 26.52 17.94 -16.14
N PHE A 524 25.74 17.66 -15.10
CA PHE A 524 24.63 18.55 -14.73
C PHE A 524 25.17 19.82 -14.05
N GLY A 525 24.68 20.98 -14.48
CA GLY A 525 24.98 22.27 -13.83
C GLY A 525 26.22 23.02 -14.33
N LEU A 526 26.89 22.54 -15.38
CA LEU A 526 27.80 23.35 -16.17
C LEU A 526 27.06 23.74 -17.46
N ALA A 527 26.57 24.98 -17.53
CA ALA A 527 26.25 25.58 -18.81
C ALA A 527 27.54 25.62 -19.64
N GLU A 528 27.44 25.33 -20.94
CA GLU A 528 28.56 25.42 -21.90
C GLU A 528 29.28 26.77 -21.84
#